data_AF-A0A022FSJ7-F1
#
_entry.id   AF-A0A022FSJ7-F1
#
_cell.length_a   1.000
_cell.length_b   1.000
_cell.length_c   1.000
_cell.angle_alpha   90.00
_cell.angle_beta   90.00
_cell.angle_gamma   90.00
#
_symmetry.space_group_name_H-M   'P 1'
#
loop_
_entity.id
_entity.type
_entity.pdbx_description
1 polymer ?
#
loop_
_entity_poly.entity_id
_entity_poly.type
_entity_poly.pdbx_seq_one_letter_code
_entity_poly.pdbx_strand_id
1 'polypeptide(L)'
;MKQKPYSSRGTPEALIALAHAGFRAWAKADNLNFPEEKRYGLLHEVLRYCADRCMLACCFSQERRLSEIAEMLGASYPRYALTRARVSARRNRNGRPRF
;
A
#
# COMPACT_ATOMS: atom_id res chain seq x y z
N MET A 1 26.78 -5.15 -22.24
CA MET A 1 25.35 -5.03 -22.60
C MET A 1 24.57 -4.59 -21.37
N LYS A 2 24.13 -3.33 -21.31
CA LYS A 2 23.30 -2.82 -20.20
C LYS A 2 21.85 -3.21 -20.48
N GLN A 3 21.30 -4.13 -19.69
CA GLN A 3 19.86 -4.41 -19.71
C GLN A 3 19.12 -3.14 -19.29
N LYS A 4 18.41 -2.51 -20.23
CA LYS A 4 17.32 -1.58 -19.91
C LYS A 4 16.14 -2.46 -19.49
N PRO A 5 15.70 -2.45 -18.22
CA PRO A 5 14.55 -3.25 -17.84
C PRO A 5 13.31 -2.67 -18.54
N TYR A 6 12.61 -3.57 -19.22
CA TYR A 6 11.39 -3.29 -19.96
C TYR A 6 10.39 -2.49 -19.13
N SER A 7 9.78 -1.51 -19.78
CA SER A 7 8.69 -0.70 -19.21
C SER A 7 7.57 -1.63 -18.74
N SER A 8 7.43 -1.74 -17.41
CA SER A 8 6.49 -2.59 -16.68
C SER A 8 5.04 -2.07 -16.80
N ARG A 9 4.54 -1.96 -18.03
CA ARG A 9 3.20 -1.46 -18.35
C ARG A 9 2.21 -2.63 -18.39
N GLY A 10 1.76 -3.08 -17.23
CA GLY A 10 0.56 -3.92 -17.11
C GLY A 10 0.75 -5.42 -16.95
N THR A 11 1.91 -5.90 -16.48
CA THR A 11 2.08 -7.35 -16.21
C THR A 11 1.53 -7.73 -14.82
N PRO A 12 1.03 -8.96 -14.64
CA PRO A 12 0.49 -9.42 -13.34
C PRO A 12 1.52 -9.36 -12.21
N GLU A 13 2.81 -9.53 -12.50
CA GLU A 13 3.91 -9.41 -11.54
C GLU A 13 4.03 -7.98 -11.00
N ALA A 14 3.77 -6.97 -11.84
CA ALA A 14 3.80 -5.57 -11.44
C ALA A 14 2.61 -5.23 -10.51
N LEU A 15 1.44 -5.86 -10.72
CA LEU A 15 0.30 -5.74 -9.82
C LEU A 15 0.58 -6.40 -8.48
N ILE A 16 1.17 -7.60 -8.48
CA ILE A 16 1.58 -8.31 -7.27
C ILE A 16 2.58 -7.47 -6.49
N ALA A 17 3.64 -6.98 -7.16
CA ALA A 17 4.64 -6.12 -6.53
C ALA A 17 4.03 -4.85 -5.92
N LEU A 18 3.08 -4.21 -6.63
CA LEU A 18 2.36 -3.04 -6.12
C LEU A 18 1.50 -3.38 -4.90
N ALA A 19 0.78 -4.50 -4.93
CA ALA A 19 -0.06 -4.94 -3.82
C ALA A 19 0.79 -5.22 -2.57
N HIS A 20 1.91 -5.93 -2.72
CA HIS A 20 2.87 -6.14 -1.63
C HIS A 20 3.48 -4.84 -1.11
N ALA A 21 3.83 -3.90 -1.99
CA ALA A 21 4.37 -2.61 -1.60
C ALA A 21 3.34 -1.77 -0.82
N GLY A 22 2.10 -1.71 -1.29
CA GLY A 22 0.99 -1.02 -0.63
C GLY A 22 0.68 -1.61 0.74
N PHE A 23 0.52 -2.93 0.81
CA PHE A 23 0.30 -3.63 2.07
C PHE A 23 1.44 -3.41 3.07
N ARG A 24 2.71 -3.55 2.63
CA ARG A 24 3.88 -3.35 3.50
C ARG A 24 4.00 -1.91 3.98
N ALA A 25 3.74 -0.93 3.12
CA ALA A 25 3.76 0.48 3.48
C ALA A 25 2.69 0.79 4.55
N TRP A 26 1.48 0.26 4.36
CA TRP A 26 0.39 0.38 5.32
C TRP A 26 0.71 -0.30 6.66
N ALA A 27 1.10 -1.58 6.64
CA ALA A 27 1.45 -2.33 7.84
C ALA A 27 2.64 -1.71 8.62
N LYS A 28 3.66 -1.21 7.91
CA LYS A 28 4.82 -0.53 8.53
C LYS A 28 4.45 0.83 9.12
N ALA A 29 3.56 1.59 8.48
CA ALA A 29 3.12 2.88 9.00
C ALA A 29 2.49 2.73 10.40
N ASP A 30 1.78 1.63 10.61
CA ASP A 30 0.93 1.38 11.76
C ASP A 30 1.50 0.37 12.75
N ASN A 31 2.72 -0.13 12.50
CA ASN A 31 3.37 -1.19 13.28
C ASN A 31 2.47 -2.42 13.47
N LEU A 32 1.72 -2.76 12.42
CA LEU A 32 0.76 -3.87 12.44
C LEU A 32 1.48 -5.17 12.09
N ASN A 33 1.27 -6.18 12.91
CA ASN A 33 1.70 -7.54 12.63
C ASN A 33 0.45 -8.42 12.43
N PHE A 34 0.41 -9.11 11.32
CA PHE A 34 -0.70 -9.99 10.95
C PHE A 34 -0.21 -11.44 10.92
N PRO A 35 -1.03 -12.41 11.36
CA PRO A 35 -0.76 -13.83 11.08
C PRO A 35 -0.78 -14.07 9.57
N GLU A 36 -0.02 -15.06 9.11
CA GLU A 36 0.24 -15.32 7.69
C GLU A 36 -1.05 -15.49 6.87
N GLU A 37 -2.03 -16.24 7.39
CA GLU A 37 -3.34 -16.45 6.76
C GLU A 37 -4.07 -15.14 6.45
N LYS A 38 -4.03 -14.19 7.39
CA LYS A 38 -4.66 -12.87 7.20
C LYS A 38 -3.89 -12.01 6.20
N ARG A 39 -2.57 -12.18 6.08
CA ARG A 39 -1.77 -11.44 5.08
C ARG A 39 -2.19 -11.83 3.68
N TYR A 40 -2.37 -13.12 3.40
CA TYR A 40 -2.78 -13.58 2.08
C TYR A 40 -4.14 -13.03 1.69
N GLY A 41 -5.14 -13.09 2.59
CA GLY A 41 -6.46 -12.50 2.34
C GLY A 41 -6.40 -11.01 2.01
N LEU A 42 -5.66 -10.24 2.82
CA LEU A 42 -5.47 -8.80 2.61
C LEU A 42 -4.74 -8.49 1.30
N LEU A 43 -3.70 -9.26 0.96
CA LEU A 43 -2.97 -9.09 -0.29
C LEU A 43 -3.86 -9.38 -1.52
N HIS A 44 -4.73 -10.39 -1.44
CA HIS A 44 -5.71 -10.68 -2.48
C HIS A 44 -6.72 -9.54 -2.67
N GLU A 45 -7.21 -8.94 -1.58
CA GLU A 45 -8.10 -7.76 -1.65
C GLU A 45 -7.42 -6.56 -2.30
N VAL A 46 -6.17 -6.26 -1.90
CA VAL A 46 -5.38 -5.17 -2.50
C VAL A 46 -5.14 -5.45 -3.98
N LEU A 47 -4.80 -6.69 -4.34
CA LEU A 47 -4.56 -7.07 -5.73
C LEU A 47 -5.82 -6.91 -6.59
N ARG A 48 -6.98 -7.35 -6.07
CA ARG A 48 -8.28 -7.17 -6.73
C ARG A 48 -8.60 -5.69 -6.94
N TYR A 49 -8.40 -4.86 -5.91
CA TYR A 49 -8.60 -3.41 -6.01
C TYR A 49 -7.67 -2.75 -7.03
N CYS A 50 -6.38 -3.11 -7.03
CA CYS A 50 -5.40 -2.60 -7.99
C CYS A 50 -5.74 -2.96 -9.43
N ALA A 51 -6.26 -4.17 -9.66
CA ALA A 51 -6.71 -4.61 -10.97
C ALA A 51 -7.97 -3.84 -11.43
N ASP A 52 -8.98 -3.75 -10.56
CA ASP A 52 -10.25 -3.06 -10.82
C ASP A 52 -10.07 -1.57 -11.15
N ARG A 53 -9.20 -0.89 -10.39
CA ARG A 53 -8.91 0.54 -10.57
C ARG A 53 -7.84 0.83 -11.63
N CYS A 54 -7.38 -0.20 -12.35
CA CYS A 54 -6.29 -0.13 -13.32
C CYS A 54 -5.07 0.64 -12.78
N MET A 55 -4.65 0.36 -11.55
CA MET A 55 -3.64 1.17 -10.84
C MET A 55 -2.29 1.26 -11.55
N LEU A 56 -1.97 0.30 -12.43
CA LEU A 56 -0.76 0.34 -13.26
C LEU A 56 -0.83 1.34 -14.42
N ALA A 57 -1.98 1.97 -14.66
CA ALA A 57 -2.10 3.01 -15.68
C ALA A 57 -1.07 4.12 -15.47
N CYS A 58 -0.56 4.67 -16.58
CA CYS A 58 0.54 5.63 -16.65
C CYS A 58 0.32 6.92 -15.84
N CYS A 59 -0.92 7.19 -15.43
CA CYS A 59 -1.36 8.46 -14.85
C CYS A 59 -1.17 8.56 -13.33
N PHE A 60 -0.80 7.47 -12.66
CA PHE A 60 -0.62 7.46 -11.20
C PHE A 60 0.86 7.40 -10.81
N SER A 61 1.31 8.37 -10.02
CA SER A 61 2.61 8.28 -9.35
C SER A 61 2.62 7.12 -8.36
N GLN A 62 3.80 6.58 -8.06
CA GLN A 62 3.93 5.48 -7.09
C GLN A 62 3.39 5.89 -5.72
N GLU A 63 3.66 7.11 -5.26
CA GLU A 63 3.13 7.63 -4.00
C GLU A 63 1.60 7.65 -3.98
N ARG A 64 0.98 8.12 -5.07
CA ARG A 64 -0.49 8.16 -5.18
C ARG A 64 -1.09 6.75 -5.12
N ARG A 65 -0.48 5.78 -5.82
CA ARG A 65 -0.92 4.37 -5.77
C ARG A 65 -0.87 3.81 -4.35
N LEU A 66 0.21 4.08 -3.62
CA LEU A 66 0.37 3.60 -2.24
C LEU A 66 -0.61 4.28 -1.28
N SER A 67 -0.86 5.59 -1.45
CA SER A 67 -1.84 6.33 -0.65
C SER A 67 -3.26 5.79 -0.84
N GLU A 68 -3.67 5.56 -2.08
CA GLU A 68 -4.98 4.96 -2.42
C GLU A 68 -5.15 3.56 -1.83
N ILE A 69 -4.13 2.70 -1.91
CA ILE A 69 -4.17 1.37 -1.28
C ILE A 69 -4.33 1.50 0.24
N ALA A 70 -3.62 2.44 0.87
CA ALA A 70 -3.70 2.67 2.31
C ALA A 70 -5.04 3.26 2.75
N GLU A 71 -5.69 4.08 1.91
CA GLU A 71 -7.04 4.59 2.14
C GLU A 71 -8.09 3.49 2.00
N MET A 72 -8.01 2.66 0.95
CA MET A 72 -8.87 1.49 0.76
C MET A 72 -8.77 0.54 1.96
N LEU A 73 -7.54 0.18 2.38
CA LEU A 73 -7.33 -0.67 3.57
C LEU A 73 -7.85 0.00 4.84
N GLY A 74 -7.74 1.32 4.96
CA GLY A 74 -8.28 2.07 6.08
C GLY A 74 -9.81 2.06 6.13
N ALA A 75 -10.46 2.16 4.98
CA ALA A 75 -11.92 2.12 4.85
C ALA A 75 -12.47 0.71 5.12
N SER A 76 -11.85 -0.33 4.55
CA SER A 76 -12.25 -1.73 4.75
C SER A 76 -11.97 -2.22 6.17
N TYR A 77 -10.90 -1.71 6.82
CA TYR A 77 -10.48 -2.13 8.15
C TYR A 77 -10.34 -0.94 9.12
N PRO A 78 -11.46 -0.33 9.56
CA PRO A 78 -11.46 0.89 10.35
C PRO A 78 -10.74 0.73 11.70
N ARG A 79 -10.75 -0.48 12.28
CA ARG A 79 -10.03 -0.78 13.53
C ARG A 79 -8.52 -0.52 13.41
N TYR A 80 -7.93 -0.81 12.26
CA TYR A 80 -6.51 -0.58 12.00
C TYR A 80 -6.25 0.87 11.54
N ALA A 81 -7.21 1.49 10.85
CA ALA A 81 -7.15 2.92 10.50
C ALA A 81 -7.12 3.84 11.74
N LEU A 82 -7.86 3.49 12.80
CA LEU A 82 -7.81 4.23 14.06
C LEU A 82 -6.43 4.13 14.74
N THR A 83 -5.79 2.97 14.65
CA THR A 83 -4.40 2.79 15.10
C THR A 83 -3.45 3.70 14.31
N ARG A 84 -3.65 3.82 12.99
CA ARG A 84 -2.90 4.75 12.12
C ARG A 84 -3.04 6.19 12.54
N ALA A 85 -4.27 6.67 12.72
CA ALA A 85 -4.54 8.04 13.14
C ALA A 85 -3.87 8.33 14.50
N ARG A 86 -3.93 7.37 15.44
CA ARG A 86 -3.28 7.47 16.75
C ARG A 86 -1.76 7.47 16.66
N VAL A 87 -1.14 6.58 15.87
CA VAL A 87 0.31 6.51 15.70
C VAL A 87 0.84 7.74 14.97
N SER A 88 0.13 8.21 13.94
CA SER A 88 0.45 9.46 13.23
C SER A 88 0.34 10.66 14.17
N ALA A 89 -0.74 10.76 14.96
CA ALA A 89 -0.89 11.82 15.96
C ALA A 89 0.22 11.79 17.02
N ARG A 90 0.66 10.60 17.45
CA ARG A 90 1.82 10.44 18.34
C ARG A 90 3.13 10.88 17.69
N ARG A 91 3.39 10.51 16.44
CA ARG A 91 4.58 10.96 15.70
C ARG A 91 4.62 12.48 15.52
N ASN A 92 3.46 13.10 15.25
CA ASN A 92 3.33 14.55 15.16
C ASN A 92 3.57 15.21 16.53
N ARG A 93 3.07 14.61 17.62
CA ARG A 93 3.29 15.09 19.00
C ARG A 93 4.75 14.98 19.44
N ASN A 94 5.52 14.04 18.88
CA ASN A 94 6.95 13.88 19.11
C ASN A 94 7.83 14.77 18.19
N GLY A 95 7.25 15.75 17.49
CA GLY A 95 7.99 16.86 16.90
C GLY A 95 8.82 16.57 15.64
N ARG A 96 8.60 15.47 14.92
CA ARG A 96 9.30 15.28 13.62
C ARG A 96 8.62 16.10 12.52
N PRO A 97 9.34 17.01 11.82
CA PRO A 97 8.78 17.74 10.71
C PRO A 97 8.51 16.82 9.51
N ARG A 98 7.44 17.11 8.78
CA ARG A 98 7.21 16.62 7.41
C ARG A 98 8.07 17.48 6.48
N PHE A 99 8.96 16.84 5.73
CA PHE A 99 9.48 17.37 4.46
C PHE A 99 8.62 16.82 3.33
#